data_AF-A0A5C4N074-F1
#
_entry.id   AF-A0A5C4N074-F1
#
_cell.length_a   1.000
_cell.length_b   1.000
_cell.length_c   1.000
_cell.angle_alpha   90.00
_cell.angle_beta   90.00
_cell.angle_gamma   90.00
#
_symmetry.space_group_name_H-M   'P 1'
#
loop_
_entity.id
_entity.type
_entity.pdbx_description
1 polymer ?
#
loop_
_entity_poly.entity_id
_entity_poly.type
_entity_poly.pdbx_seq_one_letter_code
_entity_poly.pdbx_strand_id
1 'polypeptide(L)'
;MMDLRAALPLLALAALPGCILPIPVPEGTPGAFEIVLDEGDTCGARGLQDYVGQDASVVRGTTFQSAVPIRVVAQGATSSDGTNPQRVTFVTDASGQVVTVGCG
;
A
#
# COMPACT_ATOMS: atom_id res chain seq x y z
N MET A 1 -68.14 -20.85 -9.71
CA MET A 1 -66.81 -21.40 -9.41
C MET A 1 -65.81 -20.39 -9.93
N MET A 2 -65.17 -19.65 -9.02
CA MET A 2 -64.23 -18.57 -9.36
C MET A 2 -62.84 -19.17 -9.62
N ASP A 3 -62.38 -19.11 -10.86
CA ASP A 3 -60.99 -19.37 -11.21
C ASP A 3 -60.14 -18.14 -10.88
N LEU A 4 -59.49 -18.20 -9.72
CA LEU A 4 -58.53 -17.21 -9.24
C LEU A 4 -57.18 -17.91 -9.09
N ARG A 5 -56.19 -17.55 -9.92
CA ARG A 5 -54.74 -17.46 -9.62
C ARG A 5 -53.88 -17.66 -10.88
N ALA A 6 -53.67 -16.56 -11.59
CA ALA A 6 -52.46 -16.37 -12.38
C ALA A 6 -51.92 -14.99 -12.01
N ALA A 7 -50.96 -14.93 -11.10
CA ALA A 7 -50.24 -13.72 -10.77
C ALA A 7 -48.78 -14.09 -10.52
N LEU A 8 -48.02 -13.90 -11.59
CA LEU A 8 -46.63 -13.49 -11.68
C LEU A 8 -45.62 -14.07 -10.67
N PRO A 9 -44.68 -14.92 -11.14
CA PRO A 9 -43.40 -15.07 -10.48
C PRO A 9 -42.57 -13.79 -10.75
N LEU A 10 -41.74 -13.35 -9.80
CA LEU A 10 -40.55 -12.49 -9.97
C LEU A 10 -40.38 -11.56 -8.77
N LEU A 11 -39.77 -12.07 -7.70
CA LEU A 11 -39.07 -11.25 -6.71
C LEU A 11 -37.99 -12.12 -6.04
N ALA A 12 -37.03 -12.52 -6.86
CA ALA A 12 -35.79 -13.19 -6.43
C ALA A 12 -34.60 -12.44 -7.04
N LEU A 13 -34.48 -11.15 -6.75
CA LEU A 13 -33.27 -10.38 -6.99
C LEU A 13 -33.02 -9.49 -5.77
N ALA A 14 -32.10 -9.87 -4.89
CA ALA A 14 -31.25 -8.98 -4.11
C ALA A 14 -30.55 -9.75 -2.97
N ALA A 15 -29.63 -10.63 -3.30
CA ALA A 15 -28.62 -11.12 -2.35
C ALA A 15 -27.46 -11.73 -3.11
N LEU A 16 -26.81 -10.95 -3.99
CA LEU A 16 -25.43 -11.25 -4.35
C LEU A 16 -24.58 -10.64 -3.24
N PRO A 17 -24.07 -11.43 -2.26
CA PRO A 17 -22.93 -10.96 -1.50
C PRO A 17 -21.85 -10.63 -2.53
N GLY A 18 -21.49 -9.36 -2.62
CA GLY A 18 -20.37 -8.91 -3.44
C GLY A 18 -19.12 -9.58 -2.90
N CYS A 19 -18.79 -10.76 -3.41
CA CYS A 19 -17.49 -11.35 -3.28
C CYS A 19 -16.53 -10.42 -4.03
N ILE A 20 -15.95 -9.47 -3.29
CA ILE A 20 -14.74 -8.78 -3.71
C ILE A 20 -13.67 -9.86 -3.77
N LEU A 21 -13.47 -10.41 -4.98
CA LEU A 21 -12.34 -11.28 -5.25
C LEU A 21 -11.09 -10.40 -5.18
N PRO A 22 -10.11 -10.70 -4.32
CA PRO A 22 -8.81 -10.05 -4.43
C PRO A 22 -8.28 -10.34 -5.82
N ILE A 23 -8.08 -9.30 -6.62
CA ILE A 23 -7.51 -9.44 -7.96
C ILE A 23 -6.05 -9.83 -7.73
N PRO A 24 -5.59 -11.02 -8.12
CA PRO A 24 -4.19 -11.38 -8.00
C PRO A 24 -3.40 -10.41 -8.89
N VAL A 25 -2.56 -9.58 -8.27
CA VAL A 25 -1.62 -8.73 -9.00
C VAL A 25 -0.60 -9.66 -9.65
N PRO A 26 -0.38 -9.59 -10.98
CA PRO A 26 0.60 -10.44 -11.64
C PRO A 26 1.98 -10.28 -10.99
N GLU A 27 2.60 -11.41 -10.63
CA GLU A 27 3.99 -11.44 -10.19
C GLU A 27 4.86 -10.79 -11.28
N GLY A 28 5.63 -9.76 -10.90
CA GLY A 28 6.45 -8.97 -11.83
C GLY A 28 5.82 -7.65 -12.30
N THR A 29 4.68 -7.21 -11.76
CA THR A 29 4.19 -5.85 -11.97
C THR A 29 5.17 -4.85 -11.36
N PRO A 30 5.84 -3.99 -12.15
CA PRO A 30 6.75 -2.98 -11.60
C PRO A 30 5.97 -2.03 -10.67
N GLY A 31 6.33 -1.95 -9.39
CA GLY A 31 5.62 -1.14 -8.39
C GLY A 31 4.69 -1.91 -7.45
N ALA A 32 4.42 -3.19 -7.71
CA ALA A 32 3.68 -4.05 -6.80
C ALA A 32 4.62 -4.70 -5.78
N PHE A 33 5.19 -3.88 -4.90
CA PHE A 33 5.94 -4.38 -3.74
C PHE A 33 4.93 -4.56 -2.61
N GLU A 34 4.62 -5.81 -2.27
CA GLU A 34 3.87 -6.08 -1.05
C GLU A 34 4.78 -5.74 0.12
N ILE A 35 4.36 -4.75 0.91
CA ILE A 35 5.05 -4.38 2.14
C ILE A 35 4.70 -5.45 3.18
N VAL A 36 5.55 -6.47 3.30
CA VAL A 36 5.40 -7.54 4.30
C VAL A 36 5.74 -6.98 5.68
N LEU A 37 4.77 -7.03 6.61
CA LEU A 37 4.96 -6.65 8.00
C LEU A 37 5.47 -7.86 8.79
N ASP A 38 6.77 -7.89 9.08
CA ASP A 38 7.41 -8.92 9.92
C ASP A 38 7.42 -8.52 11.40
N GLU A 39 7.61 -9.51 12.30
CA GLU A 39 7.89 -9.23 13.70
C GLU A 39 9.15 -8.35 13.83
N GLY A 40 8.97 -7.11 14.28
CA GLY A 40 10.01 -6.09 14.39
C GLY A 40 10.07 -5.08 13.23
N ASP A 41 9.15 -5.14 12.27
CA ASP A 41 9.00 -4.13 11.21
C ASP A 41 7.57 -3.58 11.16
N THR A 42 7.34 -2.49 11.90
CA THR A 42 6.01 -1.92 12.12
C THR A 42 5.45 -1.15 10.93
N CYS A 43 6.27 -0.86 9.92
CA CYS A 43 5.89 -0.13 8.72
C CYS A 43 6.30 -0.87 7.42
N GLY A 44 6.96 -2.02 7.52
CA GLY A 44 7.42 -2.83 6.41
C GLY A 44 8.59 -2.22 5.61
N ALA A 45 9.41 -1.40 6.28
CA ALA A 45 10.60 -0.80 5.69
C ALA A 45 11.68 -1.82 5.29
N ARG A 46 11.65 -3.04 5.85
CA ARG A 46 12.57 -4.13 5.52
C ARG A 46 12.36 -4.65 4.10
N GLY A 47 11.11 -4.65 3.62
CA GLY A 47 10.80 -5.00 2.21
C GLY A 47 11.25 -3.95 1.19
N LEU A 48 11.76 -2.80 1.66
CA LEU A 48 12.12 -1.65 0.82
C LEU A 48 13.63 -1.35 0.85
N GLN A 49 14.45 -2.26 1.37
CA GLN A 49 15.90 -2.04 1.47
C GLN A 49 16.58 -2.00 0.10
N ASP A 50 15.97 -2.55 -0.95
CA ASP A 50 16.49 -2.49 -2.33
C ASP A 50 16.53 -1.07 -2.91
N TYR A 51 15.86 -0.12 -2.26
CA TYR A 51 15.93 1.30 -2.62
C TYR A 51 17.19 2.00 -2.08
N VAL A 52 17.95 1.38 -1.17
CA VAL A 52 19.21 1.96 -0.70
C VAL A 52 20.22 2.01 -1.85
N GLY A 53 20.82 3.19 -2.07
CA GLY A 53 21.68 3.49 -3.21
C GLY A 53 20.93 3.96 -4.46
N GLN A 54 19.60 3.94 -4.47
CA GLN A 54 18.82 4.52 -5.58
C GLN A 54 18.69 6.03 -5.41
N ASP A 55 18.47 6.73 -6.53
CA ASP A 55 18.12 8.15 -6.50
C ASP A 55 16.70 8.35 -5.93
N ALA A 56 16.50 9.42 -5.14
CA ALA A 56 15.21 9.74 -4.55
C ALA A 56 14.08 9.92 -5.59
N SER A 57 14.39 10.27 -6.84
CA SER A 57 13.42 10.33 -7.93
C SER A 57 12.78 8.97 -8.23
N VAL A 58 13.51 7.87 -8.04
CA VAL A 58 12.96 6.50 -8.20
C VAL A 58 11.87 6.26 -7.17
N VAL A 59 12.13 6.60 -5.90
CA VAL A 59 11.14 6.50 -4.82
C VAL A 59 9.93 7.39 -5.10
N ARG A 60 10.16 8.66 -5.49
CA ARG A 60 9.07 9.61 -5.78
C ARG A 60 8.25 9.24 -7.02
N GLY A 61 8.85 8.56 -7.98
CA GLY A 61 8.18 8.05 -9.18
C GLY A 61 7.48 6.70 -8.96
N THR A 62 7.73 6.04 -7.83
CA THR A 62 7.12 4.76 -7.50
C THR A 62 5.76 4.97 -6.84
N THR A 63 4.75 4.25 -7.34
CA THR A 63 3.47 4.11 -6.63
C THR A 63 3.58 2.94 -5.67
N PHE A 64 3.58 3.21 -4.37
CA PHE A 64 3.60 2.16 -3.36
C PHE A 64 2.18 1.75 -2.99
N GLN A 65 1.86 0.47 -3.14
CA GLN A 65 0.58 -0.08 -2.69
C GLN A 65 0.67 -0.47 -1.21
N SER A 66 0.91 0.53 -0.36
CA SER A 66 1.02 0.33 1.08
C SER A 66 -0.11 1.02 1.85
N ALA A 67 -0.56 0.38 2.92
CA ALA A 67 -1.49 0.99 3.87
C ALA A 67 -0.79 2.02 4.79
N VAL A 68 0.53 2.08 4.79
CA VAL A 68 1.31 3.00 5.61
C VAL A 68 1.78 4.25 4.84
N PRO A 69 1.80 5.44 5.47
CA PRO A 69 2.34 6.62 4.84
C PRO A 69 3.84 6.47 4.53
N ILE A 70 4.26 7.14 3.46
CA ILE A 70 5.65 7.16 3.00
C ILE A 70 6.17 8.59 3.00
N ARG A 71 7.43 8.76 3.40
CA ARG A 71 8.12 10.04 3.41
C ARG A 71 9.53 9.90 2.88
N VAL A 72 9.99 10.93 2.17
CA VAL A 72 11.39 11.07 1.73
C VAL A 72 11.97 12.33 2.34
N VAL A 73 13.11 12.23 3.01
CA VAL A 73 13.80 13.36 3.66
C VAL A 73 15.28 13.36 3.43
N ALA A 74 15.86 14.56 3.42
CA ALA A 74 17.31 14.71 3.50
C ALA A 74 17.85 14.32 4.88
N GLN A 75 19.05 13.76 4.91
CA GLN A 75 19.79 13.45 6.12
C GLN A 75 19.99 14.72 6.95
N GLY A 76 19.70 14.63 8.26
CA GLY A 76 19.78 15.77 9.17
C GLY A 76 18.59 16.73 9.11
N ALA A 77 17.57 16.46 8.28
CA ALA A 77 16.34 17.24 8.29
C ALA A 77 15.62 17.13 9.64
N THR A 78 15.31 18.28 10.24
CA THR A 78 14.49 18.34 11.45
C THR A 78 13.05 17.99 11.09
N SER A 79 12.51 16.95 11.72
CA SER A 79 11.12 16.55 11.50
C SER A 79 10.22 17.26 12.51
N SER A 80 9.35 18.16 12.01
CA SER A 80 8.37 18.88 12.83
C SER A 80 7.16 18.01 13.21
N ASP A 81 6.93 16.93 12.47
CA ASP A 81 5.67 16.17 12.48
C ASP A 81 5.64 15.02 13.51
N GLY A 82 6.62 14.95 14.42
CA GLY A 82 6.75 13.86 15.38
C GLY A 82 7.13 12.51 14.75
N THR A 83 7.55 11.57 15.60
CA THR A 83 7.90 10.20 15.17
C THR A 83 6.61 9.41 14.95
N ASN A 84 6.43 8.84 13.74
CA ASN A 84 5.35 7.91 13.44
C ASN A 84 5.95 6.52 13.17
N PRO A 85 5.81 5.55 14.10
CA PRO A 85 6.38 4.22 13.92
C PRO A 85 5.71 3.41 12.80
N GLN A 86 4.53 3.84 12.32
CA GLN A 86 3.84 3.22 11.19
C GLN A 86 4.08 3.99 9.88
N ARG A 87 5.14 4.80 9.76
CA ARG A 87 5.50 5.50 8.53
C ARG A 87 6.82 4.99 8.01
N VAL A 88 6.90 4.70 6.72
CA VAL A 88 8.19 4.45 6.06
C VAL A 88 8.86 5.78 5.78
N THR A 89 10.10 5.91 6.20
CA THR A 89 10.95 7.06 5.91
C THR A 89 12.18 6.62 5.13
N PHE A 90 12.33 7.19 3.93
CA PHE A 90 13.54 7.15 3.11
C PHE A 90 14.40 8.36 3.45
N VAL A 91 15.62 8.13 3.90
CA VAL A 91 16.61 9.18 4.18
C VAL A 91 17.57 9.27 3.01
N THR A 92 17.79 10.47 2.49
CA THR A 92 18.66 10.74 1.35
C THR A 92 19.88 11.55 1.78
N ASP A 93 21.03 11.31 1.16
CA ASP A 93 22.21 12.15 1.34
C ASP A 93 22.11 13.48 0.57
N ALA A 94 23.20 14.27 0.59
CA ALA A 94 23.29 15.54 -0.11
C ALA A 94 23.29 15.40 -1.65
N SER A 95 23.60 14.22 -2.18
CA SER A 95 23.51 13.91 -3.62
C SER A 95 22.11 13.49 -4.04
N GLY A 96 21.19 13.30 -3.09
CA GLY A 96 19.83 12.84 -3.37
C GLY A 96 19.69 11.32 -3.42
N GLN A 97 20.73 10.57 -3.07
CA GLN A 97 20.68 9.11 -3.01
C GLN A 97 20.10 8.64 -1.68
N VAL A 98 19.27 7.62 -1.72
CA VAL A 98 18.73 6.97 -0.52
C VAL A 98 19.86 6.25 0.20
N VAL A 99 20.10 6.62 1.46
CA VAL A 99 21.13 6.02 2.32
C VAL A 99 20.55 5.16 3.42
N THR A 100 19.27 5.34 3.75
CA THR A 100 18.61 4.56 4.80
C THR A 100 17.11 4.48 4.55
N VAL A 101 16.52 3.33 4.87
CA VAL A 101 15.08 3.12 4.88
C VAL A 101 14.68 2.53 6.23
N GLY A 102 13.68 3.12 6.89
CA GLY A 102 13.25 2.68 8.21
C GLY A 102 11.88 3.21 8.60
N CYS A 103 11.42 2.85 9.80
CA CYS A 103 10.17 3.36 10.35
C CYS A 103 10.41 4.62 11.18
N GLY A 104 9.63 5.68 10.96
CA GLY A 104 9.78 6.94 11.72
C GLY A 104 9.10 8.16 11.14
#